data_AF-A0A6J5XS58-F1
#
_entry.id   AF-A0A6J5XS58-F1
#
_cell.length_a   1.000
_cell.length_b   1.000
_cell.length_c   1.000
_cell.angle_alpha   90.00
_cell.angle_beta   90.00
_cell.angle_gamma   90.00
#
_symmetry.space_group_name_H-M   'P 1'
#
loop_
_entity.id
_entity.type
_entity.pdbx_description
1 polymer ?
#
loop_
_entity_poly.entity_id
_entity_poly.type
_entity_poly.pdbx_seq_one_letter_code
_entity_poly.pdbx_strand_id
1 'polypeptide(L)'
;MLLHNFPSSLPLQITHLGVPNTPAASRALWIRQDQLLLHAILASVSPQVISLIASAKTSKEAWDKLLHLFASKARARVLGLKERLTLMRREDKPVSQYLQDVKVIADELAIIDVPLSDDDLLLYILNGVGSEFKEIAAVVRSRDTSISFENLHDKLVEHEAALTHADAPVTTPVITANLPQQLPWFL
;
A
#
# COMPACT_ATOMS: atom_id res chain seq x y z
N MET A 1 -0.33 -55.20 21.34
CA MET A 1 -1.49 -54.61 22.04
C MET A 1 -1.00 -54.22 23.43
N LEU A 2 -0.96 -52.92 23.73
CA LEU A 2 -0.98 -52.24 25.05
C LEU A 2 -0.21 -50.92 24.96
N LEU A 3 -0.98 -49.89 24.60
CA LEU A 3 -0.75 -48.47 24.88
C LEU A 3 -0.86 -48.21 26.40
N HIS A 4 -0.45 -47.00 26.79
CA HIS A 4 -0.59 -46.33 28.10
C HIS A 4 0.57 -46.59 29.07
N ASN A 5 1.21 -45.60 29.70
CA ASN A 5 0.80 -44.24 30.02
C ASN A 5 2.07 -43.40 30.28
N PHE A 6 2.21 -42.28 29.57
CA PHE A 6 3.03 -41.15 30.03
C PHE A 6 2.28 -40.45 31.17
N PRO A 7 2.91 -40.07 32.29
CA PRO A 7 2.25 -39.24 33.28
C PRO A 7 2.03 -37.85 32.67
N SER A 8 0.77 -37.63 32.27
CA SER A 8 0.17 -36.38 31.88
C SER A 8 0.32 -35.31 32.96
N SER A 9 0.77 -34.13 32.52
CA SER A 9 0.42 -32.81 33.06
C SER A 9 0.45 -32.65 34.59
N LEU A 10 1.49 -31.98 35.09
CA LEU A 10 1.36 -31.20 36.31
C LEU A 10 0.25 -30.17 36.09
N PRO A 11 -0.90 -30.24 36.79
CA PRO A 11 -1.73 -29.06 36.91
C PRO A 11 -0.99 -28.10 37.84
N LEU A 12 -0.83 -26.86 37.42
CA LEU A 12 -0.48 -25.77 38.32
C LEU A 12 -1.58 -25.72 39.40
N GLN A 13 -1.34 -26.38 40.54
CA GLN A 13 -2.17 -26.22 41.72
C GLN A 13 -1.98 -24.78 42.18
N ILE A 14 -2.90 -23.91 41.76
CA ILE A 14 -3.13 -22.65 42.45
C ILE A 14 -3.69 -23.06 43.81
N THR A 15 -2.80 -23.17 44.79
CA THR A 15 -3.16 -23.32 46.20
C THR A 15 -4.12 -22.20 46.54
N HIS A 16 -5.41 -22.55 46.65
CA HIS A 16 -6.46 -21.66 47.12
C HIS A 16 -6.26 -21.45 48.63
N LEU A 17 -5.24 -20.67 48.98
CA LEU A 17 -5.06 -20.15 50.34
C LEU A 17 -6.18 -19.14 50.58
N GLY A 18 -7.20 -19.60 51.33
CA GLY A 18 -8.26 -18.82 51.98
C GLY A 18 -8.30 -17.32 51.69
N VAL A 19 -8.66 -16.93 50.47
CA VAL A 19 -9.08 -15.56 50.19
C VAL A 19 -10.51 -15.45 50.69
N PRO A 20 -10.86 -14.48 51.55
CA PRO A 20 -12.25 -14.24 51.90
C PRO A 20 -13.00 -13.93 50.61
N ASN A 21 -14.04 -14.68 50.27
CA ASN A 21 -14.94 -14.40 49.13
C ASN A 21 -15.84 -13.18 49.43
N THR A 22 -15.25 -12.11 49.97
CA THR A 22 -15.92 -10.83 50.21
C THR A 22 -15.72 -9.93 48.99
N PRO A 23 -16.73 -9.13 48.61
CA PRO A 23 -16.62 -8.17 47.49
C PRO A 23 -15.44 -7.20 47.60
N ALA A 24 -14.95 -6.94 48.82
CA ALA A 24 -13.80 -6.09 49.07
C ALA A 24 -12.47 -6.77 48.71
N ALA A 25 -12.30 -8.04 49.04
CA ALA A 25 -11.08 -8.80 48.72
C ALA A 25 -10.95 -9.03 47.20
N SER A 26 -12.05 -9.34 46.51
CA SER A 26 -12.06 -9.47 45.05
C SER A 26 -11.75 -8.16 44.34
N ARG A 27 -12.24 -7.03 44.86
CA ARG A 27 -11.90 -5.68 44.34
C ARG A 27 -10.42 -5.35 44.50
N ALA A 28 -9.82 -5.68 45.65
CA ALA A 28 -8.40 -5.45 45.90
C ALA A 28 -7.51 -6.27 44.94
N LEU A 29 -7.87 -7.53 44.68
CA LEU A 29 -7.18 -8.38 43.70
C LEU A 29 -7.28 -7.79 42.28
N TRP A 30 -8.46 -7.33 41.87
CA TRP A 30 -8.65 -6.67 40.57
C TRP A 30 -7.78 -5.42 40.41
N ILE A 31 -7.73 -4.56 41.43
CA ILE A 31 -6.90 -3.35 41.41
C ILE A 31 -5.43 -3.73 41.29
N ARG A 32 -4.96 -4.71 42.07
CA ARG A 32 -3.57 -5.19 41.96
C ARG A 32 -3.25 -5.70 40.56
N GLN A 33 -4.15 -6.48 39.97
CA GLN A 33 -3.96 -7.02 38.62
C GLN A 33 -3.91 -5.90 37.56
N ASP A 34 -4.82 -4.93 37.64
CA ASP A 34 -4.83 -3.78 36.73
C ASP A 34 -3.53 -2.96 36.81
N GLN A 35 -2.99 -2.73 38.02
CA GLN A 35 -1.73 -2.01 38.18
C GLN A 35 -0.53 -2.78 37.63
N LEU A 36 -0.50 -4.11 37.78
CA LEU A 36 0.53 -4.95 37.15
C LEU A 36 0.48 -4.83 35.62
N LEU A 37 -0.72 -4.86 35.04
CA LEU A 37 -0.90 -4.67 33.59
C LEU A 37 -0.48 -3.26 33.14
N LEU A 38 -0.82 -2.22 33.91
CA LEU A 38 -0.41 -0.85 33.62
C LEU A 38 1.12 -0.72 33.60
N HIS A 39 1.81 -1.26 34.60
CA HIS A 39 3.28 -1.25 34.64
C HIS A 39 3.90 -2.07 33.51
N ALA A 40 3.31 -3.22 33.16
CA ALA A 40 3.76 -4.01 32.01
C ALA A 40 3.62 -3.22 30.69
N ILE A 41 2.49 -2.51 30.49
CA ILE A 41 2.30 -1.63 29.34
C ILE A 41 3.37 -0.54 29.30
N LEU A 42 3.58 0.19 30.41
CA LEU A 42 4.57 1.26 30.50
C LEU A 42 6.01 0.75 30.23
N ALA A 43 6.35 -0.44 30.71
CA ALA A 43 7.67 -1.04 30.48
C ALA A 43 7.87 -1.56 29.05
N SER A 44 6.78 -1.88 28.34
CA SER A 44 6.83 -2.44 26.98
C SER A 44 6.98 -1.41 25.86
N VAL A 45 6.69 -0.13 26.13
CA VAL A 45 6.70 0.94 25.13
C VAL A 45 7.98 1.78 25.21
N SER A 46 8.33 2.47 24.13
CA SER A 46 9.51 3.34 24.11
C SER A 46 9.33 4.56 25.04
N PRO A 47 10.41 5.17 25.56
CA PRO A 47 10.33 6.32 26.47
C PRO A 47 9.51 7.49 25.92
N GLN A 48 9.51 7.67 24.60
CA GLN A 48 8.74 8.70 23.89
C GLN A 48 7.22 8.45 23.95
N VAL A 49 6.81 7.17 24.01
CA VAL A 49 5.40 6.78 24.11
C VAL A 49 4.97 6.76 25.57
N ILE A 50 5.86 6.41 26.51
CA ILE A 50 5.60 6.45 27.96
C ILE A 50 5.10 7.84 28.37
N SER A 51 5.77 8.92 27.94
CA SER A 51 5.38 10.29 28.30
C SER A 51 3.95 10.66 27.88
N LEU A 52 3.41 10.00 26.84
CA LEU A 52 2.06 10.22 26.33
C LEU A 52 0.99 9.45 27.12
N ILE A 53 1.36 8.35 27.78
CA ILE A 53 0.43 7.48 28.53
C ILE A 53 0.68 7.46 30.04
N ALA A 54 1.73 8.12 30.53
CA ALA A 54 2.13 8.15 31.94
C ALA A 54 1.04 8.71 32.88
N SER A 55 0.10 9.50 32.36
CA SER A 55 -1.03 10.03 33.12
C SER A 55 -2.19 9.04 33.33
N ALA A 56 -2.15 7.87 32.67
CA ALA A 56 -3.21 6.87 32.77
C ALA A 56 -3.22 6.21 34.16
N LYS A 57 -4.40 6.10 34.76
CA LYS A 57 -4.57 5.51 36.11
C LYS A 57 -4.87 4.01 36.08
N THR A 58 -5.28 3.51 34.92
CA THR A 58 -5.67 2.11 34.73
C THR A 58 -5.02 1.56 33.46
N SER A 59 -4.84 0.24 33.40
CA SER A 59 -4.31 -0.43 32.21
C SER A 59 -5.19 -0.19 30.98
N LYS A 60 -6.52 -0.17 31.17
CA LYS A 60 -7.49 0.15 30.12
C LYS A 60 -7.29 1.57 29.56
N GLU A 61 -7.19 2.58 30.42
CA GLU A 61 -6.99 3.96 29.97
C GLU A 61 -5.68 4.13 29.19
N ALA A 62 -4.61 3.47 29.64
CA ALA A 62 -3.33 3.46 28.93
C ALA A 62 -3.48 2.80 27.55
N TRP A 63 -4.14 1.65 27.48
CA TRP A 63 -4.39 0.93 26.23
C TRP A 63 -5.26 1.73 25.25
N ASP A 64 -6.34 2.34 25.73
CA ASP A 64 -7.23 3.18 24.91
C ASP A 64 -6.48 4.39 24.33
N LYS A 65 -5.59 5.03 25.12
CA LYS A 65 -4.72 6.12 24.64
C LYS A 65 -3.75 5.63 23.57
N LEU A 66 -3.09 4.48 23.77
CA LEU A 66 -2.21 3.89 22.76
C LEU A 66 -2.97 3.60 21.47
N LEU A 67 -4.11 2.93 21.58
CA LEU A 67 -4.95 2.58 20.45
C LEU A 67 -5.39 3.84 19.70
N HIS A 68 -5.85 4.87 20.39
CA HIS A 68 -6.20 6.14 19.76
C HIS A 68 -5.01 6.80 19.04
N LEU A 69 -3.84 6.89 19.68
CA LEU A 69 -2.65 7.50 19.11
C LEU A 69 -2.12 6.77 17.88
N PHE A 70 -2.02 5.44 17.94
CA PHE A 70 -1.51 4.65 16.82
C PHE A 70 -2.56 4.43 15.73
N ALA A 71 -3.84 4.25 16.07
CA ALA A 71 -4.90 4.14 15.07
C ALA A 71 -5.13 5.46 14.32
N SER A 72 -5.05 6.62 14.98
CA SER A 72 -5.12 7.92 14.29
C SER A 72 -3.96 8.11 13.32
N LYS A 73 -2.72 7.81 13.74
CA LYS A 73 -1.54 7.86 12.86
C LYS A 73 -1.64 6.88 11.70
N ALA A 74 -2.07 5.64 11.95
CA ALA A 74 -2.27 4.64 10.91
C ALA A 74 -3.33 5.09 9.90
N ARG A 75 -4.48 5.59 10.37
CA ARG A 75 -5.53 6.14 9.49
C ARG A 75 -5.05 7.33 8.67
N ALA A 76 -4.34 8.27 9.28
CA ALA A 76 -3.78 9.41 8.57
C ALA A 76 -2.77 8.98 7.49
N ARG A 77 -1.92 7.99 7.81
CA ARG A 77 -0.98 7.41 6.85
C ARG A 77 -1.69 6.73 5.67
N VAL A 78 -2.69 5.88 5.95
CA VAL A 78 -3.51 5.23 4.90
C VAL A 78 -4.16 6.28 4.01
N LEU A 79 -4.76 7.32 4.60
CA LEU A 79 -5.43 8.37 3.84
C LEU A 79 -4.46 9.15 2.97
N GLY A 80 -3.29 9.53 3.50
CA GLY A 80 -2.26 10.23 2.73
C GLY A 80 -1.70 9.40 1.58
N LEU A 81 -1.54 8.09 1.75
CA LEU A 81 -1.14 7.19 0.66
C LEU A 81 -2.21 7.10 -0.42
N LYS A 82 -3.48 6.93 -0.03
CA LYS A 82 -4.60 6.90 -0.99
C LYS A 82 -4.76 8.24 -1.72
N GLU A 83 -4.61 9.35 -1.03
CA GLU A 83 -4.63 10.69 -1.62
C GLU A 83 -3.51 10.84 -2.65
N ARG A 84 -2.27 10.52 -2.29
CA ARG A 84 -1.13 10.56 -3.21
C ARG A 84 -1.35 9.68 -4.43
N LEU A 85 -1.97 8.51 -4.27
CA LEU A 85 -2.32 7.62 -5.38
C LEU A 85 -3.39 8.23 -6.29
N THR A 86 -4.45 8.81 -5.72
CA THR A 86 -5.55 9.44 -6.49
C THR A 86 -5.10 10.68 -7.27
N LEU A 87 -4.14 11.43 -6.72
CA LEU A 87 -3.60 12.64 -7.33
C LEU A 87 -2.46 12.35 -8.30
N MET A 88 -1.92 11.13 -8.30
CA MET A 88 -0.79 10.77 -9.13
C MET A 88 -1.15 10.82 -10.61
N ARG A 89 -0.35 11.58 -11.36
CA ARG A 89 -0.40 11.65 -12.81
C ARG A 89 0.97 11.31 -13.37
N ARG A 90 1.00 10.70 -14.56
CA ARG A 90 2.23 10.43 -15.28
C ARG A 90 2.95 11.74 -15.65
N GLU A 91 2.18 12.72 -16.12
CA GLU A 91 2.71 13.97 -16.70
C GLU A 91 3.73 13.65 -17.81
N ASP A 92 4.87 14.35 -17.83
CA ASP A 92 5.95 14.22 -18.81
C ASP A 92 6.95 13.09 -18.48
N LYS A 93 6.68 12.29 -17.45
CA LYS A 93 7.56 11.17 -17.06
C LYS A 93 7.33 9.97 -17.98
N PRO A 94 8.35 9.12 -18.19
CA PRO A 94 8.17 7.85 -18.90
C PRO A 94 7.16 6.96 -18.17
N VAL A 95 6.36 6.20 -18.94
CA VAL A 95 5.32 5.31 -18.41
C VAL A 95 5.88 4.35 -17.35
N SER A 96 7.06 3.78 -17.59
CA SER A 96 7.70 2.83 -16.67
C SER A 96 7.95 3.43 -15.28
N GLN A 97 8.42 4.68 -15.21
CA GLN A 97 8.65 5.38 -13.95
C GLN A 97 7.33 5.67 -13.23
N TYR A 98 6.30 6.08 -13.96
CA TYR A 98 4.98 6.30 -13.38
C TYR A 98 4.37 5.00 -12.80
N LEU A 99 4.46 3.89 -13.53
CA LEU A 99 3.97 2.60 -13.06
C LEU A 99 4.74 2.12 -11.82
N GLN A 100 6.04 2.37 -11.77
CA GLN A 100 6.85 2.11 -10.57
C GLN A 100 6.40 2.96 -9.38
N ASP A 101 6.18 4.27 -9.57
CA ASP A 101 5.71 5.18 -8.51
C ASP A 101 4.35 4.73 -7.94
N VAL A 102 3.44 4.30 -8.81
CA VAL A 102 2.14 3.72 -8.41
C VAL A 102 2.34 2.43 -7.61
N LYS A 103 3.20 1.52 -8.09
CA LYS A 103 3.46 0.23 -7.46
C LYS A 103 4.06 0.39 -6.07
N VAL A 104 4.98 1.33 -5.88
CA VAL A 104 5.58 1.65 -4.57
C VAL A 104 4.50 2.03 -3.55
N ILE A 105 3.53 2.88 -3.92
CA ILE A 105 2.45 3.25 -3.00
C ILE A 105 1.52 2.06 -2.70
N ALA A 106 1.22 1.25 -3.71
CA ALA A 106 0.40 0.05 -3.54
C ALA A 106 1.06 -0.95 -2.58
N ASP A 107 2.37 -1.13 -2.70
CA ASP A 107 3.15 -2.00 -1.81
C ASP A 107 3.24 -1.41 -0.39
N GLU A 108 3.39 -0.09 -0.24
CA GLU A 108 3.33 0.59 1.07
C GLU A 108 1.98 0.40 1.77
N LEU A 109 0.88 0.44 1.00
CA LEU A 109 -0.47 0.15 1.48
C LEU A 109 -0.62 -1.31 1.90
N ALA A 110 -0.04 -2.26 1.15
CA ALA A 110 -0.03 -3.67 1.52
C ALA A 110 0.78 -3.93 2.80
N ILE A 111 1.91 -3.24 3.01
CA ILE A 111 2.75 -3.36 4.22
C ILE A 111 2.00 -2.95 5.49
N ILE A 112 1.00 -2.06 5.39
CA ILE A 112 0.17 -1.61 6.53
C ILE A 112 -1.19 -2.31 6.59
N ASP A 113 -1.29 -3.51 6.00
CA ASP A 113 -2.47 -4.38 5.97
C ASP A 113 -3.69 -3.77 5.27
N VAL A 114 -3.47 -2.87 4.31
CA VAL A 114 -4.50 -2.27 3.45
C VAL A 114 -4.15 -2.49 1.98
N PRO A 115 -4.01 -3.74 1.50
CA PRO A 115 -3.64 -4.00 0.11
C PRO A 115 -4.73 -3.47 -0.85
N LEU A 116 -4.29 -3.04 -2.04
CA LEU A 116 -5.20 -2.72 -3.14
C LEU A 116 -5.57 -4.00 -3.88
N SER A 117 -6.80 -4.07 -4.37
CA SER A 117 -7.17 -5.09 -5.35
C SER A 117 -6.48 -4.79 -6.69
N ASP A 118 -6.30 -5.83 -7.51
CA ASP A 118 -5.74 -5.65 -8.86
C ASP A 118 -6.59 -4.67 -9.67
N ASP A 119 -7.92 -4.78 -9.61
CA ASP A 119 -8.83 -3.88 -10.32
C ASP A 119 -8.72 -2.43 -9.84
N ASP A 120 -8.57 -2.20 -8.53
CA ASP A 120 -8.33 -0.85 -8.00
C ASP A 120 -7.00 -0.28 -8.50
N LEU A 121 -5.94 -1.10 -8.49
CA LEU A 121 -4.63 -0.71 -8.98
C LEU A 121 -4.69 -0.31 -10.46
N LEU A 122 -5.33 -1.12 -11.30
CA LEU A 122 -5.55 -0.84 -12.71
C LEU A 122 -6.36 0.46 -12.89
N LEU A 123 -7.41 0.66 -12.11
CA LEU A 123 -8.22 1.87 -12.15
C LEU A 123 -7.39 3.12 -11.88
N TYR A 124 -6.52 3.09 -10.87
CA TYR A 124 -5.62 4.22 -10.57
C TYR A 124 -4.65 4.50 -11.73
N ILE A 125 -4.04 3.45 -12.29
CA ILE A 125 -3.11 3.57 -13.43
C ILE A 125 -3.82 4.20 -14.63
N LEU A 126 -4.97 3.65 -15.03
CA LEU A 126 -5.69 4.09 -16.23
C LEU A 126 -6.29 5.50 -16.10
N ASN A 127 -6.46 6.00 -14.87
CA ASN A 127 -6.93 7.36 -14.62
C ASN A 127 -5.80 8.41 -14.62
N GLY A 128 -4.57 7.99 -14.31
CA GLY A 128 -3.40 8.88 -14.22
C GLY A 128 -2.43 8.82 -15.39
N VAL A 129 -2.54 7.82 -16.27
CA VAL A 129 -1.58 7.57 -17.36
C VAL A 129 -1.56 8.65 -18.45
N GLY A 130 -2.69 9.30 -18.74
CA GLY A 130 -2.78 10.36 -19.75
C GLY A 130 -3.85 10.12 -20.81
N SER A 131 -4.08 11.13 -21.66
CA SER A 131 -5.17 11.13 -22.65
C SER A 131 -4.82 10.37 -23.92
N GLU A 132 -3.54 10.28 -24.23
CA GLU A 132 -2.91 9.58 -25.34
C GLU A 132 -2.99 8.06 -25.18
N PHE A 133 -3.31 7.54 -23.99
CA PHE A 133 -3.55 6.12 -23.74
C PHE A 133 -5.05 5.75 -23.63
N LYS A 134 -5.96 6.68 -23.98
CA LYS A 134 -7.41 6.45 -23.84
C LYS A 134 -7.90 5.19 -24.57
N GLU A 135 -7.31 4.85 -25.71
CA GLU A 135 -7.66 3.66 -26.48
C GLU A 135 -7.34 2.38 -25.72
N ILE A 136 -6.12 2.27 -25.18
CA ILE A 136 -5.72 1.15 -24.31
C ILE A 136 -6.63 1.11 -23.08
N ALA A 137 -6.90 2.26 -22.47
CA ALA A 137 -7.74 2.34 -21.30
C ALA A 137 -9.20 1.91 -21.57
N ALA A 138 -9.72 2.11 -22.78
CA ALA A 138 -11.04 1.63 -23.18
C ALA A 138 -11.05 0.11 -23.42
N VAL A 139 -10.00 -0.42 -24.07
CA VAL A 139 -9.85 -1.86 -24.30
C VAL A 139 -9.72 -2.62 -22.98
N VAL A 140 -8.94 -2.11 -22.04
CA VAL A 140 -8.78 -2.75 -20.72
C VAL A 140 -10.08 -2.72 -19.93
N ARG A 141 -10.82 -1.59 -19.94
CA ARG A 141 -12.11 -1.48 -19.23
C ARG A 141 -13.25 -2.31 -19.83
N SER A 142 -13.17 -2.66 -21.11
CA SER A 142 -14.20 -3.46 -21.79
C SER A 142 -13.96 -4.97 -21.72
N ARG A 143 -12.84 -5.42 -21.15
CA ARG A 143 -12.58 -6.84 -20.92
C ARG A 143 -13.43 -7.39 -19.79
N ASP A 144 -13.95 -8.60 -19.98
CA ASP A 144 -14.63 -9.38 -18.93
C ASP A 144 -13.67 -10.02 -17.92
N THR A 145 -12.37 -10.08 -18.24
CA THR A 145 -11.32 -10.68 -17.41
C THR A 145 -10.28 -9.64 -16.99
N SER A 146 -9.83 -9.67 -15.73
CA SER A 146 -8.77 -8.77 -15.26
C SER A 146 -7.46 -8.99 -16.01
N ILE A 147 -6.74 -7.90 -16.28
CA ILE A 147 -5.39 -7.93 -16.84
C ILE A 147 -4.39 -7.83 -15.69
N SER A 148 -3.33 -8.63 -15.69
CA SER A 148 -2.30 -8.50 -14.65
C SER A 148 -1.53 -7.17 -14.81
N PHE A 149 -0.93 -6.70 -13.71
CA PHE A 149 -0.12 -5.48 -13.70
C PHE A 149 1.03 -5.55 -14.73
N GLU A 150 1.70 -6.70 -14.84
CA GLU A 150 2.82 -6.91 -15.75
C GLU A 150 2.37 -6.79 -17.21
N ASN A 151 1.25 -7.43 -17.55
CA ASN A 151 0.69 -7.36 -18.90
C ASN A 151 0.21 -5.95 -19.25
N LEU A 152 -0.35 -5.20 -18.29
CA LEU A 152 -0.71 -3.80 -18.51
C LEU A 152 0.55 -2.95 -18.70
N HIS A 153 1.58 -3.17 -17.89
CA HIS A 153 2.84 -2.46 -17.97
C HIS A 153 3.45 -2.59 -19.36
N ASP A 154 3.59 -3.82 -19.87
CA ASP A 154 4.18 -4.07 -21.20
C ASP A 154 3.40 -3.35 -22.31
N LYS A 155 2.06 -3.40 -22.25
CA LYS A 155 1.20 -2.72 -23.23
C LYS A 155 1.34 -1.21 -23.22
N LEU A 156 1.44 -0.59 -22.04
CA LEU A 156 1.57 0.86 -21.93
C LEU A 156 2.96 1.31 -22.42
N VAL A 157 4.02 0.55 -22.11
CA VAL A 157 5.39 0.85 -22.58
C VAL A 157 5.51 0.68 -24.09
N GLU A 158 4.97 -0.39 -24.67
CA GLU A 158 4.95 -0.61 -26.13
C GLU A 158 4.24 0.54 -26.85
N HIS A 159 3.13 1.02 -26.31
CA HIS A 159 2.38 2.13 -26.88
C HIS A 159 3.11 3.47 -26.75
N GLU A 160 3.80 3.72 -25.63
CA GLU A 160 4.65 4.91 -25.49
C GLU A 160 5.75 4.97 -26.56
N ALA A 161 6.38 3.82 -26.86
CA ALA A 161 7.35 3.72 -27.95
C ALA A 161 6.72 4.00 -29.33
N ALA A 162 5.52 3.49 -29.58
CA ALA A 162 4.78 3.73 -30.82
C ALA A 162 4.42 5.22 -31.00
N LEU A 163 3.96 5.90 -29.94
CA LEU A 163 3.69 7.33 -29.95
C LEU A 163 4.96 8.14 -30.26
N THR A 164 6.08 7.76 -29.65
CA THR A 164 7.38 8.41 -29.90
C THR A 164 7.81 8.30 -31.38
N HIS A 165 7.54 7.16 -32.02
CA HIS A 165 7.83 6.97 -33.45
C HIS A 165 6.88 7.71 -34.38
N ALA A 166 5.60 7.85 -34.00
CA ALA A 166 4.61 8.59 -34.78
C ALA A 166 4.85 10.11 -34.79
N ASP A 167 5.46 10.64 -33.71
CA ASP A 167 5.75 12.07 -33.56
C ASP A 167 7.10 12.50 -34.19
N ALA A 168 7.85 11.56 -34.78
CA ALA A 168 9.07 11.87 -35.52
C ALA A 168 8.72 12.64 -36.81
N PRO A 169 9.40 13.76 -37.13
CA PRO A 169 9.09 14.54 -38.32
C PRO A 169 9.30 13.69 -39.57
N VAL A 170 8.23 13.48 -40.34
CA VAL A 170 8.29 12.89 -41.67
C VAL A 170 9.10 13.85 -42.56
N THR A 171 10.40 13.62 -42.66
CA THR A 171 11.25 14.27 -43.66
C THR A 171 10.86 13.70 -45.02
N THR A 172 9.84 14.27 -45.66
CA THR A 172 9.55 13.98 -47.06
C THR A 172 10.79 14.39 -47.88
N PRO A 173 11.47 13.49 -48.60
CA PRO A 173 12.54 13.91 -49.49
C PRO A 173 11.90 14.76 -50.59
N VAL A 174 12.29 16.02 -50.68
CA VAL A 174 11.93 16.89 -51.82
C VAL A 174 12.58 16.27 -53.05
N ILE A 175 11.80 15.59 -53.88
CA ILE A 175 12.25 15.09 -55.19
C ILE A 175 12.31 16.29 -56.12
N THR A 176 13.44 17.00 -56.11
CA THR A 176 13.73 17.99 -57.15
C THR A 176 14.14 17.26 -58.42
N ALA A 177 13.20 17.08 -59.35
CA ALA A 177 13.51 16.60 -60.69
C ALA A 177 14.27 17.69 -61.45
N ASN A 178 15.60 17.59 -61.48
CA ASN A 178 16.42 18.47 -62.31
C ASN A 178 16.31 18.01 -63.77
N LEU A 179 15.59 18.78 -64.59
CA LEU A 179 15.46 18.51 -66.02
C LEU A 179 16.70 19.06 -66.74
N PRO A 180 17.58 18.23 -67.34
CA PRO A 180 18.71 18.74 -68.09
C PRO A 180 18.22 19.41 -69.37
N GLN A 181 18.34 20.74 -69.46
CA GLN A 181 18.16 21.48 -70.70
C GLN A 181 19.29 21.09 -71.66
N GLN A 182 19.00 20.20 -72.62
CA GLN A 182 19.85 20.00 -73.79
C GLN A 182 19.82 21.27 -74.63
N LEU A 183 20.95 21.98 -74.68
CA LEU A 183 21.18 23.06 -75.62
C LEU A 183 21.30 22.48 -77.05
N PRO A 184 20.50 22.97 -78.02
CA PRO A 184 20.66 22.58 -79.40
C PRO A 184 21.89 23.28 -79.96
N TRP A 185 22.84 22.45 -80.41
CA TRP A 185 23.93 22.84 -81.30
C TRP A 185 23.33 23.46 -82.57
N PHE A 186 23.75 24.67 -82.93
CA PHE A 186 23.63 25.17 -84.30
C PHE A 186 24.98 25.72 -84.73
N LEU A 187 25.28 25.40 -85.99
CA LEU A 187 26.53 25.57 -86.74
C LEU A 187 27.10 27.00 -86.74
#